data_AF-A0A376FFM2-F1
#
_entry.id   AF-A0A376FFM2-F1
#
_cell.length_a   1.000
_cell.length_b   1.000
_cell.length_c   1.000
_cell.angle_alpha   90.00
_cell.angle_beta   90.00
_cell.angle_gamma   90.00
#
_symmetry.space_group_name_H-M   'P 1'
#
loop_
_entity.id
_entity.type
_entity.pdbx_description
1 polymer ?
#
loop_
_entity_poly.entity_id
_entity_poly.type
_entity_poly.pdbx_seq_one_letter_code
_entity_poly.pdbx_strand_id
1 'polypeptide(L)'
;MMTNNSLSALASEQIRASANGYSFLLYDTSWTLDRNITINLADIHYYLPDGSLDGCLRTLAFYASNRSSSHTKNIFERFQHMLRKTGAREITDIVLINYRSMLSPATEWYLATIRGFLRSWHELGYPGISKEVIRLLDGWTLKGNRKGGCG
;
A
#
# COMPACT_ATOMS: atom_id res chain seq x y z
N MET A 1 11.99 32.94 15.65
CA MET A 1 12.00 32.55 14.23
C MET A 1 12.99 31.40 14.06
N MET A 2 12.54 30.15 14.17
CA MET A 2 13.34 28.95 13.85
C MET A 2 12.43 27.73 13.88
N THR A 3 12.09 27.18 12.70
CA THR A 3 12.01 25.74 12.36
C THR A 3 11.42 25.53 10.95
N ASN A 4 12.00 26.16 9.93
CA ASN A 4 11.57 25.97 8.53
C ASN A 4 12.59 25.21 7.67
N ASN A 5 13.43 24.36 8.27
CA ASN A 5 14.46 23.60 7.51
C ASN A 5 14.36 22.08 7.68
N SER A 6 13.48 21.56 8.54
CA SER A 6 13.38 20.11 8.80
C SER A 6 12.32 19.41 7.93
N LEU A 7 11.32 20.15 7.44
CA LEU A 7 10.30 19.60 6.54
C LEU A 7 10.85 19.32 5.12
N SER A 8 11.87 20.06 4.70
CA SER A 8 12.49 19.88 3.37
C SER A 8 13.39 18.65 3.29
N ALA A 9 13.90 18.13 4.42
CA ALA A 9 14.81 16.98 4.43
C ALA A 9 14.05 15.63 4.44
N LEU A 10 12.85 15.59 5.03
CA LEU A 10 11.96 14.42 4.99
C LEU A 10 11.27 14.31 3.63
N ALA A 11 10.89 15.44 3.00
CA ALA A 11 10.30 15.46 1.65
C ALA A 11 11.21 14.88 0.55
N SER A 12 12.51 14.74 0.81
CA SER A 12 13.52 14.24 -0.12
C SER A 12 14.03 12.84 0.19
N GLU A 13 13.23 11.99 0.85
CA GLU A 13 13.61 10.58 1.06
C GLU A 13 13.56 9.84 -0.29
N GLN A 14 14.70 9.81 -0.99
CA GLN A 14 14.82 9.15 -2.28
C GLN A 14 15.07 7.64 -2.10
N ILE A 15 14.17 6.84 -2.65
CA ILE A 15 14.23 5.38 -2.59
C ILE A 15 14.63 4.85 -3.96
N ARG A 16 15.54 3.86 -3.95
CA ARG A 16 15.93 3.14 -5.17
C ARG A 16 14.88 2.09 -5.50
N ALA A 17 14.39 2.11 -6.73
CA ALA A 17 13.52 1.04 -7.22
C ALA A 17 14.33 -0.24 -7.43
N SER A 18 13.63 -1.38 -7.47
CA SER A 18 14.23 -2.67 -7.80
C SER A 18 14.81 -2.69 -9.24
N ALA A 19 14.29 -1.85 -10.14
CA ALA A 19 14.87 -1.68 -11.47
C ALA A 19 16.20 -0.92 -11.37
N ASN A 20 17.28 -1.54 -11.86
CA ASN A 20 18.61 -0.96 -11.82
C ASN A 20 18.64 0.42 -12.48
N GLY A 21 18.96 1.46 -11.70
CA GLY A 21 19.11 2.84 -12.16
C GLY A 21 17.89 3.74 -11.97
N TYR A 22 16.77 3.24 -11.46
CA TYR A 22 15.59 4.07 -11.17
C TYR A 22 15.48 4.43 -9.70
N SER A 23 15.09 5.68 -9.43
CA SER A 23 14.84 6.19 -8.08
C SER A 23 13.67 7.15 -8.09
N PHE A 24 12.96 7.21 -6.97
CA PHE A 24 11.76 8.04 -6.79
C PHE A 24 11.76 8.64 -5.39
N LEU A 25 11.06 9.76 -5.21
CA LEU A 25 10.92 10.39 -3.91
C LEU A 25 9.71 9.79 -3.19
N LEU A 26 9.87 9.42 -1.92
CA LEU A 26 8.84 8.79 -1.11
C LEU A 26 7.54 9.60 -1.06
N TYR A 27 7.63 10.92 -0.94
CA TYR A 27 6.45 11.80 -0.82
C TYR A 27 5.98 12.39 -2.16
N ASP A 28 6.51 11.90 -3.29
CA ASP A 28 6.06 12.35 -4.60
C ASP A 28 4.68 11.79 -4.94
N THR A 29 3.90 12.58 -5.68
CA THR A 29 2.61 12.13 -6.22
C THR A 29 2.74 11.10 -7.34
N SER A 30 3.96 10.85 -7.83
CA SER A 30 4.21 10.04 -9.02
C SER A 30 5.51 9.26 -8.87
N TRP A 31 5.40 7.94 -8.76
CA TRP A 31 6.56 7.07 -8.63
C TRP A 31 6.85 6.36 -9.95
N THR A 32 8.04 6.61 -10.48
CA THR A 32 8.55 5.88 -11.65
C THR A 32 9.45 4.75 -11.16
N LEU A 33 8.90 3.54 -11.15
CA LEU A 33 9.62 2.35 -10.69
C LEU A 33 10.48 1.73 -11.79
N ASP A 34 10.06 1.87 -13.04
CA ASP A 34 10.71 1.32 -14.23
C ASP A 34 10.31 2.16 -15.47
N ARG A 35 10.96 1.92 -16.61
CA ARG A 35 10.59 2.56 -17.89
C ARG A 35 9.13 2.35 -18.27
N ASN A 36 8.56 1.19 -17.91
CA ASN A 36 7.18 0.85 -18.26
C ASN A 36 6.20 0.96 -17.10
N ILE A 37 6.68 1.15 -15.86
CA ILE A 37 5.85 1.09 -14.66
C ILE A 37 5.93 2.40 -13.89
N THR A 38 4.81 3.13 -13.96
CA THR A 38 4.60 4.38 -13.22
C THR A 38 3.34 4.25 -12.38
N ILE A 39 3.43 4.70 -11.13
CA ILE A 39 2.37 4.66 -10.14
C ILE A 39 1.98 6.11 -9.82
N ASN A 40 0.69 6.44 -9.92
CA ASN A 40 0.18 7.76 -9.58
C ASN A 40 -0.46 7.73 -8.19
N LEU A 41 0.19 8.34 -7.22
CA LEU A 41 -0.21 8.40 -5.81
C LEU A 41 -1.15 9.57 -5.52
N ALA A 42 -1.47 10.43 -6.49
CA ALA A 42 -2.36 11.57 -6.29
C ALA A 42 -3.72 11.19 -5.68
N ASP A 43 -4.31 10.06 -6.10
CA ASP A 43 -5.54 9.51 -5.49
C ASP A 43 -5.30 9.18 -4.01
N ILE A 44 -4.19 8.50 -3.68
CA ILE A 44 -3.89 8.10 -2.29
C ILE A 44 -3.63 9.31 -1.39
N HIS A 45 -2.89 10.31 -1.86
CA HIS A 45 -2.68 11.58 -1.15
C HIS A 45 -4.00 12.33 -0.92
N TYR A 46 -4.98 12.17 -1.81
CA TYR A 46 -6.29 12.78 -1.66
C TYR A 46 -7.16 12.06 -0.61
N TYR A 47 -7.13 10.73 -0.56
CA TYR A 47 -7.93 9.95 0.39
C TYR A 47 -7.31 9.88 1.79
N LEU A 48 -6.01 9.56 1.90
CA LEU A 48 -5.33 9.30 3.18
C LEU A 48 -4.76 10.59 3.80
N PRO A 49 -4.89 10.78 5.13
CA PRO A 49 -4.17 11.83 5.86
C PRO A 49 -2.69 11.48 6.04
N ASP A 50 -1.86 12.49 6.31
CA ASP A 50 -0.40 12.40 6.35
C ASP A 50 0.15 11.24 7.21
N GLY A 51 -0.50 10.92 8.33
CA GLY A 51 -0.07 9.84 9.22
C GLY A 51 -0.19 8.44 8.59
N SER A 52 -1.35 8.10 8.03
CA SER A 52 -1.58 6.81 7.36
C SER A 52 -0.94 6.77 5.97
N LEU A 53 -0.79 7.94 5.33
CA LEU A 53 -0.09 8.09 4.07
C LEU A 53 1.39 7.74 4.21
N ASP A 54 2.09 8.28 5.22
CA ASP A 54 3.51 7.99 5.48
C ASP A 54 3.77 6.48 5.57
N GLY A 55 2.98 5.76 6.37
CA GLY A 55 3.13 4.32 6.49
C GLY A 55 2.83 3.55 5.19
N CYS A 56 1.86 4.02 4.41
CA CYS A 56 1.52 3.42 3.12
C CYS A 56 2.67 3.56 2.13
N LEU A 57 3.21 4.78 2.02
CA LEU A 57 4.33 5.11 1.16
C LEU A 57 5.56 4.31 1.58
N ARG A 58 5.96 4.32 2.86
CA ARG A 58 7.12 3.56 3.32
C ARG A 58 7.01 2.06 3.00
N THR A 59 5.82 1.49 3.18
CA THR A 59 5.57 0.09 2.83
C THR A 59 5.67 -0.14 1.32
N LEU A 60 5.03 0.69 0.50
CA LEU A 60 5.11 0.60 -0.97
C LEU A 60 6.53 0.76 -1.48
N ALA A 61 7.31 1.67 -0.89
CA ALA A 61 8.71 1.90 -1.22
C ALA A 61 9.56 0.65 -0.90
N PHE A 62 9.31 0.02 0.25
CA PHE A 62 9.94 -1.25 0.61
C PHE A 62 9.64 -2.34 -0.43
N TYR A 63 8.38 -2.46 -0.87
CA TYR A 63 7.99 -3.39 -1.94
C TYR A 63 8.65 -3.04 -3.28
N ALA A 64 8.66 -1.77 -3.66
CA ALA A 64 9.30 -1.30 -4.88
C ALA A 64 10.80 -1.63 -4.93
N SER A 65 11.49 -1.65 -3.79
CA SER A 65 12.91 -2.01 -3.69
C SER A 65 13.16 -3.52 -3.56
N ASN A 66 12.27 -4.26 -2.87
CA ASN A 66 12.45 -5.70 -2.58
C ASN A 66 11.73 -6.65 -3.55
N ARG A 67 10.79 -6.14 -4.34
CA ARG A 67 9.95 -6.90 -5.28
C ARG A 67 9.96 -6.20 -6.64
N SER A 68 9.53 -6.92 -7.66
CA SER A 68 9.43 -6.39 -9.02
C SER A 68 8.40 -5.27 -9.12
N SER A 69 8.68 -4.26 -9.94
CA SER A 69 7.83 -3.08 -10.17
C SER A 69 6.37 -3.45 -10.51
N SER A 70 6.16 -4.51 -11.30
CA SER A 70 4.84 -5.02 -11.65
C SER A 70 4.05 -5.54 -10.45
N HIS A 71 4.72 -6.17 -9.48
CA HIS A 71 4.09 -6.68 -8.27
C HIS A 71 3.66 -5.52 -7.35
N THR A 72 4.53 -4.52 -7.19
CA THR A 72 4.22 -3.31 -6.42
C THR A 72 3.06 -2.54 -7.04
N LYS A 73 3.08 -2.33 -8.36
CA LYS A 73 1.95 -1.74 -9.09
C LYS A 73 0.66 -2.52 -8.85
N ASN A 74 0.74 -3.85 -8.92
CA ASN A 74 -0.43 -4.68 -8.71
C ASN A 74 -1.02 -4.44 -7.31
N ILE A 75 -0.21 -4.50 -6.24
CA ILE A 75 -0.66 -4.21 -4.87
C ILE A 75 -1.27 -2.80 -4.77
N PHE A 76 -0.57 -1.80 -5.29
CA PHE A 76 -1.01 -0.41 -5.29
C PHE A 76 -2.39 -0.25 -5.94
N GLU A 77 -2.59 -0.81 -7.14
CA GLU A 77 -3.87 -0.71 -7.86
C GLU A 77 -5.02 -1.35 -7.07
N ARG A 78 -4.78 -2.45 -6.34
CA ARG A 78 -5.82 -3.12 -5.54
C ARG A 78 -6.14 -2.30 -4.30
N PHE A 79 -5.13 -1.70 -3.68
CA PHE A 79 -5.31 -0.82 -2.54
C PHE A 79 -6.04 0.48 -2.94
N GLN A 80 -5.65 1.11 -4.04
CA GLN A 80 -6.34 2.27 -4.59
C GLN A 80 -7.79 1.93 -4.98
N HIS A 81 -8.04 0.76 -5.57
CA HIS A 81 -9.39 0.31 -5.89
C HIS A 81 -10.25 0.19 -4.62
N MET A 82 -9.70 -0.36 -3.54
CA MET A 82 -10.39 -0.42 -2.25
C MET A 82 -10.75 0.97 -1.74
N LEU A 83 -9.79 1.90 -1.70
CA LEU A 83 -10.01 3.29 -1.24
C LEU A 83 -11.11 3.97 -2.07
N ARG A 84 -11.09 3.81 -3.40
CA ARG A 84 -12.12 4.35 -4.28
C ARG A 84 -13.51 3.75 -4.07
N LYS A 85 -13.57 2.45 -3.76
CA LYS A 85 -14.83 1.74 -3.51
C LYS A 85 -15.45 2.11 -2.17
N THR A 86 -14.63 2.20 -1.13
CA THR A 86 -15.10 2.51 0.23
C THR A 86 -15.18 4.00 0.51
N GLY A 87 -14.45 4.83 -0.23
CA GLY A 87 -14.27 6.25 0.05
C GLY A 87 -13.57 6.51 1.39
N ALA A 88 -12.93 5.49 1.95
CA ALA A 88 -12.38 5.55 3.29
C ALA A 88 -11.07 6.32 3.32
N ARG A 89 -10.93 7.18 4.32
CA ARG A 89 -9.73 7.98 4.55
C ARG A 89 -8.73 7.30 5.49
N GLU A 90 -9.12 6.19 6.09
CA GLU A 90 -8.27 5.40 6.98
C GLU A 90 -8.57 3.91 6.82
N ILE A 91 -7.60 3.06 7.11
CA ILE A 91 -7.76 1.61 7.05
C ILE A 91 -8.20 1.11 8.41
N THR A 92 -9.52 0.98 8.59
CA THR A 92 -10.13 0.38 9.78
C THR A 92 -10.78 -0.95 9.45
N ASP A 93 -11.12 -1.72 10.47
CA ASP A 93 -11.89 -2.97 10.34
C ASP A 93 -13.22 -2.74 9.62
N ILE A 94 -13.93 -1.65 9.93
CA ILE A 94 -15.18 -1.26 9.28
C ILE A 94 -15.00 -1.10 7.76
N VAL A 95 -13.91 -0.46 7.34
CA VAL A 95 -13.61 -0.24 5.92
C VAL A 95 -13.34 -1.55 5.21
N LEU A 96 -12.59 -2.44 5.84
CA LEU A 96 -12.36 -3.78 5.32
C LEU A 96 -13.67 -4.56 5.22
N ILE A 97 -14.51 -4.56 6.26
CA ILE A 97 -15.78 -5.30 6.29
C ILE A 97 -16.69 -4.81 5.16
N ASN A 98 -16.83 -3.49 4.99
CA ASN A 98 -17.59 -2.90 3.89
C ASN A 98 -17.01 -3.32 2.53
N TYR A 99 -15.70 -3.22 2.35
CA TYR A 99 -15.06 -3.63 1.11
C TYR A 99 -15.26 -5.13 0.82
N ARG A 100 -15.13 -5.99 1.84
CA ARG A 100 -15.37 -7.43 1.72
C ARG A 100 -16.81 -7.71 1.30
N SER A 101 -17.77 -6.98 1.84
CA SER A 101 -19.18 -7.11 1.45
C SER A 101 -19.44 -6.67 0.00
N MET A 102 -18.62 -5.78 -0.55
CA MET A 102 -18.68 -5.38 -1.96
C MET A 102 -17.97 -6.35 -2.91
N LEU A 103 -17.07 -7.19 -2.38
CA LEU A 103 -16.31 -8.14 -3.18
C LEU A 103 -17.10 -9.40 -3.46
N SER A 104 -16.92 -9.91 -4.68
CA SER A 104 -17.44 -11.20 -5.11
C SER A 104 -16.39 -12.30 -4.91
N PRO A 105 -16.78 -13.59 -4.90
CA PRO A 105 -15.83 -14.72 -4.81
C PRO A 105 -14.77 -14.69 -5.93
N ALA A 106 -15.08 -14.12 -7.10
CA ALA A 106 -14.12 -13.91 -8.18
C ALA A 106 -13.01 -12.88 -7.86
N THR A 107 -13.27 -11.97 -6.93
CA THR A 107 -12.35 -10.90 -6.50
C THR A 107 -11.76 -11.15 -5.11
N GLU A 108 -12.00 -12.32 -4.53
CA GLU A 108 -11.54 -12.68 -3.19
C GLU A 108 -10.01 -12.64 -3.06
N TRP A 109 -9.30 -12.88 -4.17
CA TRP A 109 -7.84 -12.74 -4.27
C TRP A 109 -7.33 -11.30 -4.08
N TYR A 110 -8.17 -10.27 -4.26
CA TYR A 110 -7.83 -8.89 -3.92
C TYR A 110 -7.60 -8.75 -2.41
N LEU A 111 -8.49 -9.33 -1.60
CA LEU A 111 -8.34 -9.33 -0.15
C LEU A 111 -7.10 -10.10 0.28
N ALA A 112 -6.76 -11.21 -0.39
CA ALA A 112 -5.53 -11.94 -0.12
C ALA A 112 -4.29 -11.06 -0.38
N THR A 113 -4.29 -10.28 -1.47
CA THR A 113 -3.21 -9.34 -1.80
C THR A 113 -3.10 -8.23 -0.76
N ILE A 114 -4.23 -7.59 -0.42
CA ILE A 114 -4.30 -6.51 0.57
C ILE A 114 -3.89 -7.02 1.95
N ARG A 115 -4.29 -8.24 2.34
CA ARG A 115 -3.87 -8.88 3.60
C ARG A 115 -2.36 -9.00 3.70
N GLY A 116 -1.70 -9.46 2.63
CA GLY A 116 -0.23 -9.57 2.60
C GLY A 116 0.42 -8.20 2.78
N PHE A 117 -0.07 -7.19 2.06
CA PHE A 117 0.44 -5.83 2.15
C PHE A 117 0.25 -5.21 3.54
N LEU A 118 -0.95 -5.31 4.12
CA LEU A 118 -1.26 -4.76 5.45
C LEU A 118 -0.46 -5.46 6.55
N ARG A 119 -0.24 -6.77 6.42
CA ARG A 119 0.61 -7.52 7.35
C ARG A 119 2.04 -6.98 7.33
N SER A 120 2.63 -6.82 6.15
CA SER A 120 3.98 -6.25 6.03
C SER A 120 4.05 -4.80 6.53
N TRP A 121 3.03 -3.99 6.27
CA TRP A 121 2.93 -2.62 6.82
C TRP A 121 2.98 -2.66 8.36
N HIS A 122 2.17 -3.50 8.98
CA HIS A 122 2.15 -3.64 10.45
C HIS A 122 3.46 -4.26 11.00
N GLU A 123 4.07 -5.22 10.30
CA GLU A 123 5.38 -5.79 10.68
C GLU A 123 6.52 -4.77 10.63
N LEU A 124 6.45 -3.81 9.70
CA LEU A 124 7.40 -2.69 9.62
C LEU A 124 7.18 -1.66 10.74
N GLY A 125 6.06 -1.74 11.47
CA GLY A 125 5.76 -0.85 12.61
C GLY A 125 5.36 0.57 12.21
N TYR A 126 4.94 0.79 10.97
CA TYR A 126 4.53 2.12 10.52
C TYR A 126 3.13 2.51 10.98
N PRO A 127 2.86 3.82 11.20
CA PRO A 127 1.54 4.31 11.56
C PRO A 127 0.52 4.07 10.43
N GLY A 128 -0.76 3.99 10.82
CA GLY A 128 -1.90 3.85 9.90
C GLY A 128 -2.61 2.51 9.97
N ILE A 129 -1.97 1.43 10.46
CA ILE A 129 -2.59 0.11 10.62
C ILE A 129 -2.65 -0.32 12.08
N SER A 130 -3.87 -0.48 12.60
CA SER A 130 -4.09 -1.02 13.94
C SER A 130 -3.96 -2.54 13.98
N LYS A 131 -3.50 -3.08 15.11
CA LYS A 131 -3.41 -4.54 15.33
C LYS A 131 -4.76 -5.24 15.16
N GLU A 132 -5.86 -4.54 15.44
CA GLU A 132 -7.23 -5.07 15.26
C GLU A 132 -7.56 -5.35 13.80
N VAL A 133 -7.13 -4.48 12.88
CA VAL A 133 -7.26 -4.66 11.43
C VAL A 133 -6.58 -5.96 10.99
N ILE A 134 -5.36 -6.21 11.50
CA ILE A 134 -4.63 -7.44 11.21
C ILE A 134 -5.33 -8.67 11.80
N ARG A 135 -5.81 -8.59 13.05
CA ARG A 135 -6.57 -9.69 13.68
C ARG A 135 -7.84 -10.02 12.90
N LEU A 136 -8.57 -9.01 12.44
CA LEU A 136 -9.77 -9.17 11.63
C LEU A 136 -9.44 -9.89 10.30
N LEU A 137 -8.39 -9.43 9.60
CA LEU A 137 -7.93 -10.07 8.36
C LEU A 137 -7.43 -11.50 8.57
N ASP A 138 -6.84 -11.79 9.72
CA ASP A 138 -6.37 -13.13 10.05
C ASP A 138 -7.54 -14.09 10.33
N GLY A 139 -8.59 -13.59 10.99
CA GLY A 139 -9.84 -14.31 11.21
C GLY A 139 -10.65 -14.58 9.93
N TRP A 140 -10.34 -13.90 8.83
CA TRP A 140 -11.01 -14.15 7.56
C TRP A 140 -10.42 -15.37 6.84
N THR A 141 -11.24 -16.42 6.76
CA THR A 141 -10.99 -17.56 5.87
C THR A 141 -11.25 -17.13 4.42
N LEU A 142 -10.28 -16.46 3.82
CA LEU A 142 -10.22 -16.30 2.38
C LEU A 142 -9.93 -17.69 1.81
N LYS A 143 -10.78 -18.23 0.94
CA LYS A 143 -10.41 -19.36 0.10
C LYS A 143 -9.22 -18.88 -0.71
N GLY A 144 -8.02 -19.20 -0.21
CA GLY A 144 -6.78 -18.88 -0.87
C GLY A 144 -6.94 -19.26 -2.33
N ASN A 145 -6.69 -18.30 -3.22
CA ASN A 145 -6.64 -18.58 -4.64
C ASN A 145 -5.86 -19.88 -4.79
N ARG A 146 -6.47 -20.90 -5.37
CA ARG A 146 -5.86 -22.20 -5.65
C ARG A 146 -4.75 -21.96 -6.68
N LYS A 147 -3.70 -21.23 -6.29
CA LYS A 147 -2.45 -21.13 -7.01
C LYS A 147 -1.65 -22.31 -6.52
N GLY A 148 -1.93 -23.45 -7.14
CA GLY A 148 -0.89 -24.48 -7.27
C GLY A 148 0.35 -23.78 -7.81
N GLY A 149 1.42 -23.88 -7.03
CA GLY A 149 2.67 -23.14 -7.22
C GLY A 149 3.48 -23.12 -5.93
N CYS A 150 3.43 -24.22 -5.18
CA CYS A 150 4.55 -24.65 -4.37
C CYS A 150 5.36 -25.56 -5.31
N GLY A 151 6.61 -25.21 -5.57
CA GLY A 151 7.49 -25.85 -6.54
C GLY A 151 8.55 -24.88 -7.00
#